data_AF-A0A8D8BK71-F1
#
_entry.id   AF-A0A8D8BK71-F1
#
_cell.length_a   1.000
_cell.length_b   1.000
_cell.length_c   1.000
_cell.angle_alpha   90.00
_cell.angle_beta   90.00
_cell.angle_gamma   90.00
#
_symmetry.space_group_name_H-M   'P 1'
#
loop_
_entity.id
_entity.type
_entity.pdbx_description
1 polymer ?
#
loop_
_entity_poly.entity_id
_entity_poly.type
_entity_poly.pdbx_seq_one_letter_code
_entity_poly.pdbx_strand_id
1 'polypeptide(L)'
;KIFPRMPMIYGVMLGGWTLGFYFALMLFDNLRLMYVFWYVLVTGFISFVVCYRMGPPKNQRSKDLIKWRLRLAAIGAIFFSSAYREATTGFCIALFICYYFPRILLTRVSSLYRRRFPPKRRLLTVEEFNEQGARETIKALDELREFCSSPNCKQWNTVLKLKDPVRFASFMEGSSHLIDDEILEYETSHFNVDISDDDDDEEQDEATPTARYRKFA
;
A
#
# COMPACT_ATOMS: atom_id res chain seq x y z
N LYS A 1 -18.29 -8.49 -53.52
CA LYS A 1 -19.44 -7.76 -52.92
C LYS A 1 -20.70 -8.60 -53.15
N ILE A 2 -20.91 -9.67 -52.38
CA ILE A 2 -21.96 -10.67 -52.68
C ILE A 2 -22.52 -11.21 -51.35
N PHE A 3 -23.44 -10.48 -50.74
CA PHE A 3 -24.44 -11.07 -49.86
C PHE A 3 -25.68 -10.16 -49.93
N PRO A 4 -26.76 -10.58 -50.60
CA PRO A 4 -27.99 -9.80 -50.66
C PRO A 4 -28.61 -9.82 -49.25
N ARG A 5 -28.50 -8.71 -48.52
CA ARG A 5 -28.94 -8.61 -47.12
C ARG A 5 -30.46 -8.75 -46.95
N MET A 6 -31.24 -8.41 -47.98
CA MET A 6 -32.70 -8.43 -47.92
C MET A 6 -33.30 -9.84 -47.87
N PRO A 7 -32.97 -10.80 -48.77
CA PRO A 7 -33.57 -12.14 -48.73
C PRO A 7 -33.16 -12.99 -47.52
N MET A 8 -31.95 -12.79 -46.96
CA MET A 8 -31.59 -13.47 -45.71
C MET A 8 -32.43 -13.01 -44.52
N ILE A 9 -32.78 -11.72 -44.44
CA ILE A 9 -33.66 -11.20 -43.37
C ILE A 9 -35.04 -11.84 -43.47
N TYR A 10 -35.62 -11.93 -44.67
CA TYR A 10 -36.92 -12.60 -44.85
C TYR A 10 -36.86 -14.10 -44.57
N GLY A 11 -35.76 -14.78 -44.93
CA GLY A 11 -35.55 -16.20 -44.62
C GLY A 11 -35.43 -16.47 -43.12
N VAL A 12 -34.69 -15.62 -42.38
CA VAL A 12 -34.58 -15.71 -40.92
C VAL A 12 -35.90 -15.33 -40.24
N MET A 13 -36.64 -14.36 -40.79
CA MET A 13 -37.92 -13.93 -40.24
C MET A 13 -39.01 -15.00 -40.44
N LEU A 14 -39.07 -15.64 -41.61
CA LEU A 14 -39.96 -16.77 -41.88
C LEU A 14 -39.58 -18.01 -41.07
N GLY A 15 -38.29 -18.36 -41.03
CA GLY A 15 -37.79 -19.50 -40.25
C GLY A 15 -37.90 -19.32 -38.74
N GLY A 16 -37.77 -18.09 -38.25
CA GLY A 16 -37.98 -17.76 -36.84
C GLY A 16 -39.45 -17.89 -36.43
N TRP A 17 -40.38 -17.56 -37.32
CA TRP A 17 -41.80 -17.68 -37.05
C TRP A 17 -42.27 -19.13 -37.02
N THR A 18 -41.77 -19.97 -37.93
CA THR A 18 -42.05 -21.42 -37.91
C THR A 18 -41.44 -22.11 -36.71
N LEU A 19 -40.22 -21.73 -36.30
CA LEU A 19 -39.60 -22.22 -35.07
C LEU A 19 -40.41 -21.79 -33.83
N GLY A 20 -40.90 -20.55 -33.80
CA GLY A 20 -41.78 -20.06 -32.74
C GLY A 20 -43.09 -20.84 -32.65
N PHE A 21 -43.73 -21.12 -33.79
CA PHE A 21 -44.93 -21.97 -33.84
C PHE A 21 -44.65 -23.41 -33.42
N TYR A 22 -43.52 -23.98 -33.84
CA TYR A 22 -43.13 -25.33 -33.44
C TYR A 22 -42.94 -25.43 -31.93
N PHE A 23 -42.25 -24.46 -31.31
CA PHE A 23 -42.13 -24.37 -29.86
C PHE A 23 -43.48 -24.16 -29.17
N ALA A 24 -44.37 -23.33 -29.74
CA ALA A 24 -45.70 -23.12 -29.20
C ALA A 24 -46.54 -24.41 -29.23
N LEU A 25 -46.53 -25.14 -30.34
CA LEU A 25 -47.21 -26.43 -30.49
C LEU A 25 -46.63 -27.47 -29.51
N MET A 26 -45.30 -27.57 -29.41
CA MET A 26 -44.63 -28.44 -28.44
C MET A 26 -45.01 -28.12 -26.99
N LEU A 27 -45.26 -26.85 -26.67
CA LEU A 27 -45.76 -26.44 -25.36
C LEU A 27 -47.24 -26.78 -25.17
N PHE A 28 -48.09 -26.58 -26.17
CA PHE A 28 -49.53 -26.89 -26.10
C PHE A 28 -49.81 -28.39 -25.97
N ASP A 29 -49.09 -29.24 -26.70
CA ASP A 29 -49.25 -30.70 -26.63
C ASP A 29 -48.86 -31.26 -25.27
N ASN A 30 -47.98 -30.55 -24.56
CA ASN A 30 -47.54 -30.89 -23.23
C ASN A 30 -48.24 -30.01 -22.20
N LEU A 31 -49.51 -30.33 -21.89
CA LEU A 31 -50.30 -29.65 -20.85
C LEU A 31 -49.52 -29.41 -19.55
N ARG A 32 -48.67 -30.35 -19.13
CA ARG A 32 -47.78 -30.21 -17.96
C ARG A 32 -46.75 -29.08 -18.12
N LEU A 33 -46.19 -28.90 -19.31
CA LEU A 33 -45.28 -27.80 -19.61
C LEU A 33 -46.00 -26.46 -19.64
N MET A 34 -47.27 -26.38 -20.07
CA MET A 34 -48.04 -25.13 -19.98
C MET A 34 -48.18 -24.62 -18.54
N TYR A 35 -48.51 -25.50 -17.59
CA TYR A 35 -48.62 -25.10 -16.17
C TYR A 35 -47.28 -24.64 -15.59
N VAL A 36 -46.19 -25.34 -15.91
CA VAL A 36 -44.84 -24.98 -15.47
C VAL A 36 -44.38 -23.67 -16.13
N PHE A 37 -44.66 -23.49 -17.42
CA PHE A 37 -44.33 -22.27 -18.15
C PHE A 37 -45.04 -21.05 -17.56
N TRP A 38 -46.35 -21.13 -17.35
CA TRP A 38 -47.11 -20.04 -16.74
C TRP A 38 -46.66 -19.76 -15.31
N TYR A 39 -46.37 -20.81 -14.52
CA TYR A 39 -45.83 -20.66 -13.17
C TYR A 39 -44.49 -19.91 -13.18
N VAL A 40 -43.56 -20.27 -14.08
CA VAL A 40 -42.26 -19.57 -14.23
C VAL A 40 -42.44 -18.13 -14.73
N LEU A 41 -43.36 -17.89 -15.68
CA LEU A 41 -43.64 -16.56 -16.20
C LEU A 41 -44.23 -15.65 -15.11
N VAL A 42 -45.24 -16.12 -14.38
CA VAL A 42 -45.89 -15.36 -13.30
C VAL A 42 -44.92 -15.12 -12.15
N THR A 43 -44.20 -16.14 -11.68
CA THR A 43 -43.22 -15.97 -10.58
C THR A 43 -42.04 -15.09 -11.00
N GLY A 44 -41.59 -15.16 -12.25
CA GLY A 44 -40.57 -14.28 -12.82
C GLY A 44 -41.05 -12.83 -12.92
N PHE A 45 -42.28 -12.60 -13.39
CA PHE A 45 -42.88 -11.26 -13.46
C PHE A 45 -43.09 -10.65 -12.07
N ILE A 46 -43.60 -11.43 -11.10
CA ILE A 46 -43.73 -11.00 -9.70
C ILE A 46 -42.34 -10.63 -9.13
N SER A 47 -41.33 -11.46 -9.36
CA SER A 47 -39.96 -11.19 -8.92
C SER A 47 -39.40 -9.91 -9.55
N PHE A 48 -39.68 -9.67 -10.84
CA PHE A 48 -39.28 -8.44 -11.52
C PHE A 48 -39.96 -7.20 -10.93
N VAL A 49 -41.26 -7.26 -10.68
CA VAL A 49 -42.03 -6.15 -10.05
C VAL A 49 -41.51 -5.87 -8.63
N VAL A 50 -41.24 -6.92 -7.84
CA VAL A 50 -40.68 -6.79 -6.49
C VAL A 50 -39.28 -6.18 -6.54
N CYS A 51 -38.41 -6.65 -7.45
CA CYS A 51 -37.05 -6.10 -7.63
C CYS A 51 -37.05 -4.66 -8.17
N TYR A 52 -38.02 -4.30 -9.02
CA TYR A 52 -38.17 -2.93 -9.52
C TYR A 52 -38.63 -1.98 -8.41
N ARG A 53 -39.49 -2.47 -7.52
CA ARG A 53 -40.03 -1.69 -6.39
C ARG A 53 -39.06 -1.60 -5.20
N MET A 54 -38.38 -2.69 -4.86
CA MET A 54 -37.30 -2.73 -3.87
C MET A 54 -36.02 -2.25 -4.55
N GLY A 55 -35.84 -0.93 -4.66
CA GLY A 55 -34.62 -0.33 -5.21
C GLY A 55 -33.32 -0.89 -4.59
N PRO A 56 -32.14 -0.56 -5.18
CA PRO A 56 -30.88 -1.17 -4.82
C PRO A 56 -30.61 -1.10 -3.30
N PRO A 57 -30.20 -2.21 -2.67
CA PRO A 57 -30.07 -2.31 -1.22
C PRO A 57 -29.04 -1.30 -0.70
N LYS A 58 -29.54 -0.25 -0.04
CA LYS A 58 -28.73 0.89 0.42
C LYS A 58 -27.89 0.55 1.66
N ASN A 59 -28.37 -0.39 2.48
CA ASN A 59 -27.71 -0.82 3.71
C ASN A 59 -26.48 -1.67 3.43
N GLN A 60 -25.34 -1.32 4.06
CA GLN A 60 -24.08 -2.08 3.93
C GLN A 60 -24.25 -3.54 4.34
N ARG A 61 -25.00 -3.80 5.41
CA ARG A 61 -25.32 -5.16 5.89
C ARG A 61 -26.05 -6.00 4.82
N SER A 62 -26.99 -5.39 4.08
CA SER A 62 -27.69 -6.07 3.00
C SER A 62 -26.77 -6.39 1.83
N LYS A 63 -25.85 -5.48 1.50
CA LYS A 63 -24.84 -5.72 0.46
C LYS A 63 -23.93 -6.89 0.82
N ASP A 64 -23.50 -6.99 2.07
CA ASP A 64 -22.62 -8.07 2.51
C ASP A 64 -23.34 -9.42 2.57
N LEU A 65 -24.62 -9.43 2.97
CA LEU A 65 -25.45 -10.63 2.87
C LEU A 65 -25.61 -11.10 1.42
N ILE A 66 -25.89 -10.19 0.49
CA ILE A 66 -26.03 -10.52 -0.94
C ILE A 66 -24.72 -11.07 -1.50
N LYS A 67 -23.58 -10.44 -1.19
CA LYS A 67 -22.25 -10.96 -1.58
C LYS A 67 -22.03 -12.38 -1.05
N TRP A 68 -22.35 -12.63 0.23
CA TRP A 68 -22.22 -13.97 0.83
C TRP A 68 -23.13 -15.00 0.17
N ARG A 69 -24.39 -14.63 -0.12
CA ARG A 69 -25.35 -15.50 -0.81
C ARG A 69 -24.92 -15.80 -2.25
N LEU A 70 -24.42 -14.81 -2.98
CA LEU A 70 -23.90 -15.00 -4.35
C LEU A 70 -22.66 -15.92 -4.36
N ARG A 71 -21.74 -15.73 -3.41
CA ARG A 71 -20.57 -16.62 -3.27
C ARG A 71 -20.99 -18.05 -2.93
N LEU A 72 -21.94 -18.24 -2.01
CA LEU A 72 -22.47 -19.55 -1.67
C LEU A 72 -23.17 -20.21 -2.87
N ALA A 73 -23.98 -19.44 -3.60
CA ALA A 73 -24.64 -19.92 -4.82
C ALA A 73 -23.63 -20.34 -5.89
N ALA A 74 -22.56 -19.56 -6.11
CA ALA A 74 -21.49 -19.91 -7.04
C ALA A 74 -20.76 -21.20 -6.64
N ILE A 75 -20.42 -21.36 -5.35
CA ILE A 75 -19.82 -22.59 -4.83
C ILE A 75 -20.76 -23.79 -5.02
N GLY A 76 -22.05 -23.61 -4.73
CA GLY A 76 -23.08 -24.63 -4.96
C GLY A 76 -23.18 -25.02 -6.44
N ALA A 77 -23.21 -24.06 -7.35
CA ALA A 77 -23.27 -24.31 -8.79
C ALA A 77 -22.02 -25.07 -9.28
N ILE A 78 -20.83 -24.70 -8.81
CA ILE A 78 -19.57 -25.39 -9.11
C ILE A 78 -19.63 -26.85 -8.60
N PHE A 79 -20.18 -27.06 -7.41
CA PHE A 79 -20.34 -28.40 -6.83
C PHE A 79 -21.32 -29.27 -7.61
N PHE A 80 -22.46 -28.72 -8.05
CA PHE A 80 -23.44 -29.45 -8.86
C PHE A 80 -22.99 -29.67 -10.31
N SER A 81 -22.15 -28.78 -10.85
CA SER A 81 -21.65 -28.86 -12.23
C SER A 81 -20.46 -29.82 -12.40
N SER A 82 -19.82 -30.26 -11.32
CA SER A 82 -18.59 -31.05 -11.39
C SER A 82 -18.84 -32.54 -11.19
N ALA A 83 -18.36 -33.37 -12.12
CA ALA A 83 -18.43 -34.84 -12.01
C ALA A 83 -17.47 -35.41 -10.95
N TYR A 84 -16.36 -34.71 -10.66
CA TYR A 84 -15.32 -35.15 -9.72
C TYR A 84 -15.46 -34.48 -8.36
N ARG A 85 -16.43 -34.96 -7.56
CA ARG A 85 -16.88 -34.34 -6.31
C ARG A 85 -15.76 -34.13 -5.26
N GLU A 86 -14.75 -35.01 -5.22
CA GLU A 86 -13.62 -34.92 -4.29
C GLU A 86 -12.67 -33.75 -4.61
N ALA A 87 -12.30 -33.60 -5.89
CA ALA A 87 -11.35 -32.57 -6.33
C ALA A 87 -11.94 -31.16 -6.15
N THR A 88 -13.21 -30.98 -6.49
CA THR A 88 -13.90 -29.69 -6.38
C THR A 88 -14.09 -29.26 -4.93
N THR A 89 -14.34 -30.22 -4.03
CA THR A 89 -14.45 -29.97 -2.59
C THR A 89 -13.10 -29.54 -2.01
N GLY A 90 -12.01 -30.24 -2.38
CA GLY A 90 -10.64 -29.86 -2.01
C GLY A 90 -10.28 -28.45 -2.47
N PHE A 91 -10.62 -28.09 -3.71
CA PHE A 91 -10.37 -26.75 -4.26
C PHE A 91 -11.15 -25.66 -3.51
N CYS A 92 -12.43 -25.90 -3.17
CA CYS A 92 -13.22 -24.95 -2.38
C CYS A 92 -12.63 -24.72 -0.99
N ILE A 93 -12.19 -25.79 -0.31
CA ILE A 93 -11.54 -25.71 1.01
C ILE A 93 -10.22 -24.94 0.92
N ALA A 94 -9.40 -25.25 -0.09
CA ALA A 94 -8.13 -24.55 -0.31
C ALA A 94 -8.35 -23.04 -0.52
N LEU A 95 -9.33 -22.63 -1.34
CA LEU A 95 -9.67 -21.22 -1.53
C LEU A 95 -10.13 -20.53 -0.24
N PHE A 96 -10.92 -21.21 0.60
CA PHE A 96 -11.33 -20.70 1.90
C PHE A 96 -10.14 -20.47 2.83
N ILE A 97 -9.23 -21.44 2.91
CA ILE A 97 -8.00 -21.34 3.70
C ILE A 97 -7.12 -20.21 3.17
N CYS A 98 -6.90 -20.15 1.86
CA CYS A 98 -6.14 -19.09 1.20
C CYS A 98 -6.75 -17.69 1.38
N TYR A 99 -8.07 -17.57 1.55
CA TYR A 99 -8.74 -16.29 1.76
C TYR A 99 -8.64 -15.80 3.20
N TYR A 100 -8.80 -16.69 4.19
CA TYR A 100 -8.85 -16.32 5.60
C TYR A 100 -7.45 -16.20 6.24
N PHE A 101 -6.52 -17.04 5.81
CA PHE A 101 -5.19 -17.16 6.41
C PHE A 101 -4.05 -16.27 5.83
N PRO A 102 -4.19 -15.53 4.71
CA PRO A 102 -3.03 -15.00 3.99
C PRO A 102 -2.39 -13.83 4.75
N ARG A 103 -3.15 -12.99 5.46
CA ARG A 103 -2.56 -11.82 6.14
C ARG A 103 -1.72 -12.20 7.36
N ILE A 104 -2.18 -13.15 8.17
CA ILE A 104 -1.43 -13.62 9.34
C ILE A 104 -0.21 -14.44 8.92
N LEU A 105 -0.35 -15.30 7.89
CA LEU A 105 0.79 -16.03 7.37
C LEU A 105 1.82 -15.11 6.72
N LEU A 106 1.40 -14.19 5.84
CA LEU A 106 2.33 -13.32 5.12
C LEU A 106 3.09 -12.43 6.09
N THR A 107 2.45 -11.92 7.14
CA THR A 107 3.13 -11.13 8.18
C THR A 107 4.12 -11.98 8.98
N ARG A 108 3.76 -13.20 9.40
CA ARG A 108 4.69 -14.13 10.05
C ARG A 108 5.86 -14.53 9.16
N VAL A 109 5.59 -14.91 7.90
CA VAL A 109 6.60 -15.31 6.92
C VAL A 109 7.53 -14.14 6.62
N SER A 110 6.99 -12.93 6.42
CA SER A 110 7.79 -11.71 6.26
C SER A 110 8.64 -11.40 7.50
N SER A 111 8.10 -11.62 8.70
CA SER A 111 8.85 -11.43 9.95
C SER A 111 9.96 -12.46 10.11
N LEU A 112 9.70 -13.73 9.80
CA LEU A 112 10.70 -14.80 9.83
C LEU A 112 11.79 -14.56 8.77
N TYR A 113 11.38 -14.11 7.58
CA TYR A 113 12.27 -13.76 6.49
C TYR A 113 13.17 -12.58 6.87
N ARG A 114 12.62 -11.49 7.42
CA ARG A 114 13.41 -10.35 7.91
C ARG A 114 14.32 -10.68 9.09
N ARG A 115 13.93 -11.65 9.93
CA ARG A 115 14.80 -12.17 11.01
C ARG A 115 15.96 -13.01 10.47
N ARG A 116 15.73 -13.77 9.40
CA ARG A 116 16.76 -14.61 8.76
C ARG A 116 17.67 -13.81 7.82
N PHE A 117 17.11 -12.79 7.16
CA PHE A 117 17.79 -11.89 6.23
C PHE A 117 17.55 -10.45 6.68
N PRO A 118 18.32 -9.95 7.66
CA PRO A 118 18.24 -8.56 8.04
C PRO A 118 18.62 -7.68 6.83
N PRO A 119 17.86 -6.61 6.54
CA PRO A 119 18.22 -5.69 5.47
C PRO A 119 19.59 -5.08 5.78
N LYS A 120 20.48 -5.02 4.79
CA LYS A 120 21.77 -4.34 4.94
C LYS A 120 21.48 -2.87 5.27
N ARG A 121 21.99 -2.40 6.41
CA ARG A 121 21.88 -0.99 6.78
C ARG A 121 22.74 -0.19 5.79
N ARG A 122 22.11 0.73 5.06
CA ARG A 122 22.80 1.66 4.16
C ARG A 122 23.50 2.71 5.03
N LEU A 123 24.79 2.96 4.78
CA LEU A 123 25.48 4.11 5.38
C LEU A 123 24.89 5.39 4.79
N LEU A 124 24.79 6.41 5.63
CA LEU A 124 24.29 7.72 5.22
C LEU A 124 25.28 8.35 4.24
N THR A 125 24.79 9.00 3.19
CA THR A 125 25.64 9.83 2.34
C THR A 125 26.09 11.08 3.11
N VAL A 126 27.18 11.72 2.68
CA VAL A 126 27.69 12.95 3.33
C VAL A 126 26.61 14.05 3.35
N GLU A 127 25.87 14.19 2.26
CA GLU A 127 24.77 15.16 2.15
C GLU A 127 23.65 14.88 3.17
N GLU A 128 23.18 13.63 3.24
CA GLU A 128 22.15 13.23 4.21
C GLU A 128 22.63 13.40 5.66
N PHE A 129 23.93 13.18 5.91
CA PHE A 129 24.54 13.40 7.22
C PHE A 129 24.57 14.88 7.60
N ASN A 130 24.96 15.75 6.68
CA ASN A 130 25.00 17.19 6.89
C ASN A 130 23.59 17.76 7.12
N GLU A 131 22.61 17.34 6.32
CA GLU A 131 21.22 17.76 6.47
C GLU A 131 20.64 17.31 7.82
N GLN A 132 20.89 16.06 8.21
CA GLN A 132 20.44 15.55 9.51
C GLN A 132 21.15 16.24 10.67
N GLY A 133 22.45 16.51 10.53
CA GLY A 133 23.24 17.29 11.48
C GLY A 133 22.67 18.68 11.68
N ALA A 134 22.34 19.40 10.60
CA ALA A 134 21.75 20.74 10.67
C ALA A 134 20.39 20.71 11.38
N ARG A 135 19.51 19.76 11.03
CA ARG A 135 18.17 19.63 11.63
C ARG A 135 18.23 19.31 13.12
N GLU A 136 19.01 18.31 13.52
CA GLU A 136 19.13 17.92 14.93
C GLU A 136 19.86 18.99 15.75
N THR A 137 20.83 19.71 15.16
CA THR A 137 21.50 20.83 15.84
C THR A 137 20.52 21.95 16.14
N ILE A 138 19.71 22.38 15.17
CA ILE A 138 18.67 23.40 15.38
C ILE A 138 17.71 22.97 16.50
N LYS A 139 17.22 21.72 16.42
CA LYS A 139 16.30 21.18 17.41
C LYS A 139 16.90 21.12 18.81
N ALA A 140 18.14 20.65 18.94
CA ALA A 140 18.84 20.56 20.22
C ALA A 140 19.12 21.95 20.81
N LEU A 141 19.41 22.95 19.97
CA LEU A 141 19.58 24.34 20.41
C LEU A 141 18.28 24.95 20.91
N ASP A 142 17.15 24.67 20.25
CA ASP A 142 15.83 25.12 20.71
C ASP A 142 15.41 24.43 22.02
N GLU A 143 15.62 23.11 22.12
CA GLU A 143 15.41 22.38 23.37
C GLU A 143 16.29 22.92 24.51
N LEU A 144 17.54 23.32 24.21
CA LEU A 144 18.44 23.96 25.17
C LEU A 144 17.90 25.31 25.65
N ARG A 145 17.39 26.15 24.74
CA ARG A 145 16.77 27.45 25.08
C ARG A 145 15.55 27.27 25.97
N GLU A 146 14.67 26.33 25.63
CA GLU A 146 13.50 26.00 26.44
C GLU A 146 13.90 25.48 27.83
N PHE A 147 14.88 24.57 27.89
CA PHE A 147 15.36 24.05 29.17
C PHE A 147 15.93 25.15 30.06
N CYS A 148 16.78 26.02 29.52
CA CYS A 148 17.41 27.09 30.28
C CYS A 148 16.42 28.18 30.73
N SER A 149 15.35 28.42 29.99
CA SER A 149 14.25 29.33 30.38
C SER A 149 13.29 28.71 31.41
N SER A 150 13.28 27.38 31.56
CA SER A 150 12.47 26.69 32.54
C SER A 150 12.99 26.87 34.00
N PRO A 151 12.12 26.81 35.02
CA PRO A 151 12.52 26.92 36.43
C PRO A 151 13.34 25.72 36.94
N ASN A 152 13.49 24.67 36.13
CA ASN A 152 14.26 23.47 36.47
C ASN A 152 15.76 23.63 36.20
N CYS A 153 16.16 24.63 35.41
CA CYS A 153 17.57 24.90 35.14
C CYS A 153 18.22 25.58 36.35
N LYS A 154 19.48 25.24 36.66
CA LYS A 154 20.28 25.96 37.66
C LYS A 154 21.03 27.10 36.98
N GLN A 155 20.32 28.14 36.52
CA GLN A 155 20.86 29.15 35.60
C GLN A 155 22.15 29.81 36.12
N TRP A 156 22.20 30.20 37.40
CA TRP A 156 23.40 30.84 37.97
C TRP A 156 24.61 29.91 38.02
N ASN A 157 24.41 28.61 38.24
CA ASN A 157 25.51 27.65 38.25
C ASN A 157 26.03 27.35 36.84
N THR A 158 25.16 27.35 35.83
CA THR A 158 25.59 27.21 34.43
C THR A 158 26.32 28.45 33.96
N VAL A 159 25.81 29.65 34.26
CA VAL A 159 26.44 30.94 33.91
C VAL A 159 27.85 31.07 34.48
N LEU A 160 28.07 30.63 35.73
CA LEU A 160 29.40 30.66 36.36
C LEU A 160 30.44 29.71 35.72
N LYS A 161 29.99 28.68 34.99
CA LYS A 161 30.87 27.72 34.32
C LYS A 161 31.18 28.09 32.88
N LEU A 162 30.44 29.03 32.30
CA LEU A 162 30.60 29.45 30.92
C LEU A 162 31.77 30.42 30.80
N LYS A 163 32.49 30.33 29.67
CA LYS A 163 33.58 31.25 29.34
C LYS A 163 33.05 32.67 29.09
N ASP A 164 31.99 32.78 28.29
CA ASP A 164 31.37 34.04 27.88
C ASP A 164 29.87 34.07 28.23
N PRO A 165 29.49 34.51 29.44
CA PRO A 165 28.11 34.47 29.90
C PRO A 165 27.20 35.44 29.14
N VAL A 166 27.74 36.56 28.65
CA VAL A 166 26.98 37.58 27.89
C VAL A 166 26.53 37.02 26.54
N ARG A 167 27.43 36.32 25.84
CA ARG A 167 27.11 35.64 24.57
C ARG A 167 26.01 34.61 24.76
N PHE A 168 26.10 33.81 25.82
CA PHE A 168 25.07 32.82 26.14
C PHE A 168 23.71 33.44 26.44
N ALA A 169 23.67 34.57 27.15
CA ALA A 169 22.43 35.31 27.39
C ALA A 169 21.79 35.78 26.07
N SER A 170 22.57 36.38 25.17
CA SER A 170 22.05 36.79 23.84
C SER A 170 21.53 35.62 23.00
N PHE A 171 22.14 34.44 23.12
CA PHE A 171 21.67 33.22 22.48
C PHE A 171 20.31 32.74 23.04
N MET A 172 20.11 32.83 24.37
CA MET A 172 18.85 32.49 25.01
C MET A 172 17.71 33.44 24.61
N GLU A 173 18.02 34.71 24.33
CA GLU A 173 17.07 35.71 23.81
C GLU A 173 16.70 35.49 22.34
N GLY A 174 17.36 34.56 21.65
CA GLY A 174 17.06 34.16 20.27
C GLY A 174 18.13 34.53 19.25
N SER A 175 19.25 35.14 19.65
CA SER A 175 20.38 35.42 18.75
C SER A 175 21.04 34.12 18.26
N SER A 176 21.79 34.22 17.16
CA SER A 176 22.58 33.10 16.61
C SER A 176 23.56 32.54 17.65
N HIS A 177 23.81 31.23 17.58
CA HIS A 177 24.81 30.55 18.42
C HIS A 177 26.25 30.76 17.90
N LEU A 178 26.39 31.15 16.64
CA LEU A 178 27.65 31.44 15.97
C LEU A 178 27.83 32.95 15.82
N ILE A 179 29.08 33.40 15.94
CA ILE A 179 29.47 34.79 15.67
C ILE A 179 29.91 34.89 14.21
N ASP A 180 29.61 36.01 13.54
CA ASP A 180 29.97 36.23 12.14
C ASP A 180 31.49 36.08 11.89
N ASP A 181 32.32 36.54 12.82
CA ASP A 181 33.78 36.37 12.77
C ASP A 181 34.20 34.88 12.80
N GLU A 182 33.52 34.05 13.60
CA GLU A 182 33.80 32.60 13.68
C GLU A 182 33.40 31.89 12.38
N ILE A 183 32.31 32.33 11.75
CA ILE A 183 31.86 31.82 10.45
C ILE A 183 32.89 32.19 9.38
N LEU A 184 33.34 33.45 9.35
CA LEU A 184 34.36 33.92 8.42
C LEU A 184 35.69 33.18 8.58
N GLU A 185 36.14 32.92 9.81
CA GLU A 185 37.36 32.16 10.09
C GLU A 185 37.20 30.70 9.62
N TYR A 186 36.04 30.08 9.84
CA TYR A 186 35.75 28.73 9.35
C TYR A 186 35.75 28.68 7.82
N GLU A 187 35.06 29.59 7.15
CA GLU A 187 35.02 29.66 5.68
C GLU A 187 36.43 29.88 5.09
N THR A 188 37.22 30.80 5.68
CA THR A 188 38.58 31.10 5.21
C THR A 188 39.53 29.92 5.43
N SER A 189 39.44 29.24 6.58
CA SER A 189 40.26 28.06 6.87
C SER A 189 39.87 26.87 6.01
N HIS A 190 38.58 26.65 5.76
CA HIS A 190 38.11 25.58 4.89
C HIS A 190 38.58 25.79 3.44
N PHE A 191 38.47 27.03 2.94
CA PHE A 191 38.96 27.41 1.61
C PHE A 191 40.47 27.23 1.46
N ASN A 192 41.26 27.56 2.50
CA ASN A 192 42.70 27.36 2.47
C ASN A 192 43.11 25.88 2.48
N VAL A 193 42.34 25.01 3.14
CA VAL A 193 42.59 23.55 3.15
C VAL A 193 42.30 22.95 1.78
N ASP A 194 41.18 23.33 1.14
CA ASP A 194 40.85 22.85 -0.21
C ASP A 194 41.87 23.32 -1.27
N ILE A 195 42.52 24.47 -1.08
CA ILE A 195 43.60 24.95 -1.96
C ILE A 195 44.92 24.21 -1.72
N SER A 196 45.24 23.86 -0.47
CA SER A 196 46.50 23.17 -0.16
C SER A 196 46.52 21.70 -0.60
N ASP A 197 45.36 21.06 -0.79
CA ASP A 197 45.26 19.69 -1.29
C ASP A 197 45.48 19.60 -2.82
N ASP A 198 45.51 20.73 -3.55
CA ASP A 198 45.77 20.78 -5.00
C ASP A 198 47.26 21.01 -5.35
N ASP A 199 48.14 21.28 -4.37
CA ASP A 199 49.57 21.62 -4.60
C ASP A 199 50.57 20.50 -4.23
N ASP A 200 50.13 19.33 -3.74
CA ASP A 200 51.00 18.18 -3.39
C ASP A 200 50.67 16.92 -4.24
N ASP A 201 50.75 17.04 -5.57
CA ASP A 201 50.85 15.90 -6.49
C ASP A 201 52.33 15.70 -6.94
N GLU A 202 53.19 15.21 -6.04
CA GLU A 202 54.40 14.49 -6.43
C GLU A 202 54.32 13.01 -5.98
N GLU A 203 54.28 12.14 -6.98
CA GLU A 203 54.36 10.68 -7.01
C GLU A 203 54.91 9.98 -5.74
N GLN A 204 54.08 9.09 -5.15
CA GLN A 204 54.58 7.80 -4.67
C GLN A 204 53.50 6.71 -4.56
N ASP A 205 53.81 5.60 -5.24
CA ASP A 205 53.06 4.34 -5.35
C ASP A 205 52.77 3.63 -4.01
N GLU A 206 51.75 2.76 -4.08
CA GLU A 206 51.51 1.56 -3.24
C GLU A 206 51.32 1.73 -1.71
N ALA A 207 50.08 1.51 -1.25
CA ALA A 207 49.70 0.30 -0.50
C ALA A 207 48.34 0.49 0.20
N THR A 208 47.34 -0.30 -0.22
CA THR A 208 46.08 -0.51 0.50
C THR A 208 46.32 -0.86 1.99
N PRO A 209 45.82 -0.06 2.96
CA PRO A 209 45.81 -0.49 4.35
C PRO A 209 44.56 -1.34 4.59
N THR A 210 44.80 -2.61 4.92
CA THR A 210 43.75 -3.54 5.37
C THR A 210 43.11 -3.02 6.65
N ALA A 211 41.81 -2.73 6.60
CA ALA A 211 41.02 -2.33 7.76
C ALA A 211 40.92 -3.49 8.76
N ARG A 212 41.79 -3.45 9.78
CA ARG A 212 41.80 -4.36 10.92
C ARG A 212 40.63 -4.02 11.84
N TYR A 213 39.52 -4.76 11.72
CA TYR A 213 38.42 -4.70 12.69
C TYR A 213 38.92 -5.12 14.08
N ARG A 214 39.08 -4.15 14.98
CA ARG A 214 39.27 -4.38 16.42
C ARG A 214 37.92 -4.81 17.00
N LYS A 215 37.78 -6.11 17.30
CA LYS A 215 36.74 -6.60 18.21
C LYS A 215 37.02 -6.02 19.59
N PHE A 216 36.12 -5.16 20.07
CA PHE A 216 36.01 -4.90 21.49
C PHE A 216 35.18 -6.02 22.10
N ALA A 217 35.79 -6.71 23.08
CA ALA A 217 35.15 -7.65 23.97
C ALA A 217 34.45 -6.88 25.10
#